data_AF-A0A923QYG4-F1
#
_entry.id   AF-A0A923QYG4-F1
#
_cell.length_a   1.000
_cell.length_b   1.000
_cell.length_c   1.000
_cell.angle_alpha   90.00
_cell.angle_beta   90.00
_cell.angle_gamma   90.00
#
_symmetry.space_group_name_H-M   'P 1'
#
loop_
_entity.id
_entity.type
_entity.pdbx_description
1 polymer ?
#
loop_
_entity_poly.entity_id
_entity_poly.type
_entity_poly.pdbx_seq_one_letter_code
_entity_poly.pdbx_strand_id
1 'polypeptide(L)'
;LVLLILSVDIFPFKYINLLNNVVYMFVPNTHVLATRLFDSSQNIALITMVFLILVLILMVLRYYLVPKSKIAYGPTWEGGNILKSPRNQYTSSSFSQLFMTYASPVLGFVKKSPHLEKDDIFPSSHVYDTHIYDSIDKSLVKKIVAKGEHFMQYFAFLQTGKLQHYVIYGFAFMFLLFILTFANLI
;
A
#
# COMPACT_ATOMS: atom_id res chain seq x y z
N LEU A 1 -25.77 9.47 5.15
CA LEU A 1 -24.81 8.52 4.54
C LEU A 1 -24.36 7.44 5.53
N VAL A 2 -23.77 7.79 6.68
CA VAL A 2 -23.36 6.82 7.72
C VAL A 2 -24.51 5.92 8.21
N LEU A 3 -25.68 6.49 8.50
CA LEU A 3 -26.86 5.70 8.92
C LEU A 3 -27.33 4.71 7.85
N LEU A 4 -27.15 5.04 6.57
CA LEU A 4 -27.54 4.19 5.46
C LEU A 4 -26.59 2.99 5.36
N ILE A 5 -25.28 3.23 5.48
CA ILE A 5 -24.25 2.16 5.51
C ILE A 5 -24.54 1.21 6.68
N LEU A 6 -24.73 1.74 7.89
CA LEU A 6 -25.04 0.92 9.06
C LEU A 6 -26.34 0.11 8.89
N SER A 7 -27.34 0.67 8.22
CA SER A 7 -28.61 -0.05 7.99
C SER A 7 -28.44 -1.23 7.04
N VAL A 8 -27.55 -1.14 6.05
CA VAL A 8 -27.23 -2.23 5.11
C VAL A 8 -26.50 -3.35 5.84
N ASP A 9 -25.55 -3.00 6.71
CA ASP A 9 -24.76 -3.98 7.46
C ASP A 9 -25.58 -4.70 8.53
N ILE A 10 -26.52 -4.01 9.19
CA ILE A 10 -27.36 -4.59 10.27
C ILE A 10 -28.53 -5.40 9.68
N PHE A 11 -29.11 -4.98 8.55
CA PHE A 11 -30.29 -5.62 7.95
C PHE A 11 -30.11 -6.02 6.48
N PRO A 12 -29.10 -6.85 6.13
CA PRO A 12 -28.84 -7.22 4.74
C PRO A 12 -30.04 -7.94 4.10
N PHE A 13 -30.83 -8.69 4.89
CA PHE A 13 -32.01 -9.40 4.42
C PHE A 13 -33.02 -8.50 3.69
N LYS A 14 -33.29 -7.31 4.21
CA LYS A 14 -34.27 -6.39 3.59
C LYS A 14 -33.79 -5.92 2.22
N TYR A 15 -32.51 -5.61 2.11
CA TYR A 15 -31.89 -5.15 0.87
C TYR A 15 -31.76 -6.28 -0.15
N ILE A 16 -31.34 -7.48 0.27
CA ILE A 16 -31.24 -8.66 -0.59
C ILE A 16 -32.63 -9.08 -1.10
N ASN A 17 -33.66 -9.06 -0.25
CA ASN A 17 -35.02 -9.40 -0.67
C ASN A 17 -35.57 -8.39 -1.69
N LEU A 18 -35.30 -7.10 -1.50
CA LEU A 18 -35.68 -6.05 -2.44
C LEU A 18 -35.00 -6.25 -3.80
N LEU A 19 -33.71 -6.59 -3.82
CA LEU A 19 -32.98 -6.90 -5.04
C LEU A 19 -33.51 -8.17 -5.72
N ASN A 20 -33.77 -9.23 -4.95
CA ASN A 20 -34.28 -10.49 -5.47
C ASN A 20 -35.64 -10.30 -6.15
N ASN A 21 -36.55 -9.49 -5.59
CA ASN A 21 -37.84 -9.19 -6.21
C ASN A 21 -37.68 -8.57 -7.62
N VAL A 22 -36.65 -7.74 -7.83
CA VAL A 22 -36.35 -7.16 -9.15
C VAL A 22 -35.72 -8.21 -10.06
N VAL A 23 -34.76 -8.99 -9.56
CA VAL A 23 -34.05 -10.02 -10.35
C VAL A 23 -34.99 -11.13 -10.82
N TYR A 24 -35.98 -11.52 -10.02
CA TYR A 24 -37.00 -12.51 -10.39
C TYR A 24 -37.83 -12.10 -11.61
N MET A 25 -37.96 -10.80 -11.89
CA MET A 25 -38.65 -10.33 -13.10
C MET A 25 -37.87 -10.64 -14.39
N PHE A 26 -36.54 -10.82 -14.30
CA PHE A 26 -35.66 -10.99 -15.46
C PHE A 26 -35.10 -12.42 -15.62
N VAL A 27 -34.96 -13.19 -14.53
CA VAL A 27 -34.38 -14.54 -14.57
C VAL A 27 -35.23 -15.51 -13.73
N PRO A 28 -36.05 -16.38 -14.37
CA PRO A 28 -36.77 -17.44 -13.67
C PRO A 28 -35.80 -18.52 -13.14
N ASN A 29 -36.02 -19.03 -11.92
CA ASN A 29 -35.30 -20.14 -11.27
C ASN A 29 -33.93 -19.85 -10.58
N THR A 30 -33.79 -18.72 -9.89
CA THR A 30 -32.60 -18.41 -9.06
C THR A 30 -32.68 -18.89 -7.60
N HIS A 31 -33.66 -19.72 -7.25
CA HIS A 31 -33.97 -20.09 -5.85
C HIS A 31 -32.79 -20.65 -5.05
N VAL A 32 -31.90 -21.43 -5.66
CA VAL A 32 -30.73 -22.04 -4.98
C VAL A 32 -29.62 -21.02 -4.72
N LEU A 33 -29.46 -20.02 -5.58
CA LEU A 33 -28.50 -18.93 -5.37
C LEU A 33 -29.00 -17.96 -4.30
N ALA A 34 -30.31 -17.67 -4.32
CA ALA A 34 -30.93 -16.80 -3.33
C ALA A 34 -30.78 -17.36 -1.91
N THR A 35 -31.09 -18.64 -1.68
CA THR A 35 -30.98 -19.27 -0.34
C THR A 35 -29.55 -19.25 0.21
N ARG A 36 -28.55 -19.59 -0.61
CA ARG A 36 -27.14 -19.56 -0.21
C ARG A 36 -26.64 -18.16 0.14
N LEU A 37 -27.11 -17.14 -0.59
CA LEU A 37 -26.81 -15.73 -0.27
C LEU A 37 -27.47 -15.30 1.04
N PHE A 38 -28.71 -15.73 1.29
CA PHE A 38 -29.41 -15.45 2.54
C PHE A 38 -28.68 -16.05 3.75
N ASP A 39 -28.33 -17.34 3.70
CA ASP A 39 -27.64 -18.01 4.81
C ASP A 39 -26.27 -17.38 5.12
N SER A 40 -25.50 -17.06 4.07
CA SER A 40 -24.18 -16.43 4.23
C SER A 40 -24.31 -15.00 4.78
N SER A 41 -25.28 -14.24 4.29
CA SER A 41 -25.51 -12.85 4.73
C SER A 41 -25.98 -12.77 6.19
N GLN A 42 -26.75 -13.75 6.65
CA GLN A 42 -27.25 -13.79 8.03
C GLN A 42 -26.11 -14.06 9.02
N ASN A 43 -25.20 -14.97 8.69
CA ASN A 43 -24.03 -15.25 9.54
C ASN A 43 -23.11 -14.02 9.65
N ILE A 44 -22.87 -13.32 8.53
CA ILE A 44 -22.08 -12.08 8.53
C ILE A 44 -22.76 -10.99 9.36
N ALA A 45 -24.09 -10.81 9.22
CA ALA A 45 -24.84 -9.83 10.00
C ALA A 45 -24.75 -10.11 11.51
N LEU A 46 -24.86 -11.38 11.92
CA LEU A 46 -24.73 -11.77 13.33
C LEU A 46 -23.34 -11.45 13.89
N ILE A 47 -22.27 -11.78 13.16
CA ILE A 47 -20.89 -11.49 13.59
C ILE A 47 -20.68 -9.98 13.74
N THR A 48 -21.13 -9.20 12.75
CA THR A 48 -21.03 -7.73 12.78
C THR A 48 -21.82 -7.14 13.95
N MET A 49 -23.02 -7.66 14.23
CA MET A 49 -23.84 -7.20 15.35
C MET A 49 -23.17 -7.49 16.70
N VAL A 50 -22.61 -8.70 16.89
CA VAL A 50 -21.85 -9.05 18.09
C VAL A 50 -20.63 -8.15 18.27
N PHE A 51 -19.90 -7.88 17.18
CA PHE A 51 -18.74 -6.99 17.20
C PHE A 51 -19.12 -5.56 17.59
N LEU A 52 -20.19 -5.01 17.02
CA LEU A 52 -20.70 -3.67 17.35
C LEU A 52 -21.14 -3.58 18.82
N ILE A 53 -21.84 -4.59 19.32
CA ILE A 53 -22.24 -4.66 20.74
C ILE A 53 -21.00 -4.68 21.64
N LEU A 54 -19.98 -5.49 21.30
CA LEU A 54 -18.73 -5.56 22.05
C LEU A 54 -18.02 -4.20 22.08
N VAL A 55 -17.92 -3.51 20.95
CA VAL A 55 -17.33 -2.16 20.87
C VAL A 55 -18.11 -1.18 21.75
N LEU A 56 -19.44 -1.23 21.70
CA LEU A 56 -20.29 -0.36 22.50
C LEU A 56 -20.11 -0.64 24.00
N ILE A 57 -20.05 -1.91 24.41
CA ILE A 57 -19.75 -2.31 25.79
C ILE A 57 -18.39 -1.76 26.21
N LEU A 58 -17.33 -1.91 25.40
CA LEU A 58 -16.00 -1.39 25.72
C LEU A 58 -15.98 0.14 25.83
N MET A 59 -16.72 0.85 24.98
CA MET A 59 -16.84 2.31 25.05
C MET A 59 -17.55 2.76 26.32
N VAL A 60 -18.65 2.09 26.68
CA VAL A 60 -19.40 2.35 27.91
C VAL A 60 -18.54 2.04 29.14
N LEU A 61 -17.86 0.90 29.14
CA LEU A 61 -16.93 0.49 30.19
C LEU A 61 -15.82 1.51 30.35
N ARG A 62 -15.19 1.97 29.26
CA ARG A 62 -14.18 3.04 29.28
C ARG A 62 -14.76 4.33 29.87
N TYR A 63 -15.99 4.71 29.50
CA TYR A 63 -16.62 5.92 29.97
C TYR A 63 -16.85 5.92 31.49
N TYR A 64 -17.21 4.76 32.06
CA TYR A 64 -17.46 4.62 33.50
C TYR A 64 -16.21 4.29 34.33
N LEU A 65 -15.30 3.45 33.81
CA LEU A 65 -14.11 3.01 34.55
C LEU A 65 -12.93 3.98 34.45
N VAL A 66 -12.82 4.76 33.37
CA VAL A 66 -11.74 5.73 33.25
C VAL A 66 -12.19 7.04 33.89
N PRO A 67 -11.69 7.38 35.08
CA PRO A 67 -12.00 8.67 35.68
C PRO A 67 -11.57 9.77 34.71
N LYS A 68 -12.42 10.81 34.58
CA LYS A 68 -12.08 12.05 33.87
C LYS A 68 -11.01 12.80 34.68
N SER A 69 -9.79 12.27 34.71
CA SER A 69 -8.64 12.93 35.29
C SER A 69 -8.40 14.20 34.49
N LYS A 70 -8.37 15.36 35.17
CA LYS A 70 -7.82 16.57 34.58
C LYS A 70 -6.35 16.28 34.34
N ILE A 71 -5.98 16.10 33.07
CA ILE A 71 -4.58 15.95 32.67
C ILE A 71 -3.91 17.29 33.02
N ALA A 72 -3.31 17.36 34.21
CA ALA A 72 -2.48 18.46 34.62
C ALA A 72 -1.13 18.26 33.93
N TYR A 73 -0.84 19.08 32.94
CA TYR A 73 0.48 19.13 32.33
C TYR A 73 1.44 19.80 33.32
N GLY A 74 2.11 18.99 34.14
CA GLY A 74 3.21 19.43 34.97
C GLY A 74 4.55 19.32 34.23
N PRO A 75 5.60 20.01 34.70
CA PRO A 75 6.95 19.75 34.23
C PRO A 75 7.33 18.31 34.61
N THR A 76 7.29 17.40 33.63
CA THR A 76 7.85 16.05 33.78
C THR A 76 9.37 16.17 33.88
N TRP A 77 9.98 15.42 34.79
CA TRP A 77 11.44 15.26 35.00
C TRP A 77 12.28 16.01 33.96
N GLU A 78 12.52 17.29 34.26
CA GLU A 78 13.26 18.17 33.36
C GLU A 78 14.73 17.80 33.46
N GLY A 79 15.15 16.83 32.65
CA GLY A 79 16.55 16.51 32.43
C GLY A 79 17.28 17.70 31.80
N GLY A 80 17.65 18.69 32.63
CA GLY A 80 18.69 19.70 32.41
C GLY A 80 18.51 20.72 31.28
N ASN A 81 17.54 20.56 30.38
CA ASN A 81 17.39 21.40 29.19
C ASN A 81 16.24 22.40 29.32
N ILE A 82 16.60 23.66 29.54
CA ILE A 82 15.72 24.81 29.79
C ILE A 82 15.13 25.36 28.48
N LEU A 83 15.70 25.00 27.31
CA LEU A 83 15.27 25.43 25.98
C LEU A 83 14.42 24.34 25.29
N LYS A 84 13.17 24.20 25.75
CA LYS A 84 12.21 23.24 25.20
C LYS A 84 11.58 23.76 23.89
N SER A 85 12.11 23.31 22.76
CA SER A 85 11.29 23.14 21.55
C SER A 85 11.02 21.64 21.37
N PRO A 86 9.78 21.20 21.05
CA PRO A 86 9.50 19.81 20.71
C PRO A 86 10.39 19.25 19.59
N ARG A 87 11.00 20.13 18.78
CA ARG A 87 11.94 19.79 17.71
C ARG A 87 13.37 19.51 18.20
N ASN A 88 13.74 19.94 19.40
CA ASN A 88 15.14 19.93 19.85
C ASN A 88 15.63 18.55 20.31
N GLN A 89 14.73 17.67 20.76
CA GLN A 89 15.15 16.43 21.40
C GLN A 89 14.99 15.19 20.51
N TYR A 90 14.05 15.21 19.57
CA TYR A 90 13.85 14.13 18.61
C TYR A 90 13.40 14.73 17.28
N THR A 91 14.31 14.83 16.32
CA THR A 91 13.97 15.22 14.96
C THR A 91 13.42 14.00 14.22
N SER A 92 12.70 14.24 13.12
CA SER A 92 12.19 13.16 12.25
C SER A 92 13.31 12.23 11.78
N SER A 93 14.52 12.75 11.57
CA SER A 93 15.70 11.97 11.20
C SER A 93 16.18 11.05 12.32
N SER A 94 16.12 11.47 13.60
CA SER A 94 16.47 10.60 14.74
C SER A 94 15.49 9.43 14.91
N PHE A 95 14.19 9.66 14.68
CA PHE A 95 13.18 8.61 14.73
C PHE A 95 13.37 7.59 13.60
N SER A 96 13.61 8.05 12.38
CA SER A 96 13.85 7.17 11.23
C SER A 96 15.23 6.54 11.24
N GLN A 97 16.18 7.03 12.03
CA GLN A 97 17.58 6.58 12.05
C GLN A 97 17.72 5.08 12.32
N LEU A 98 16.90 4.53 13.21
CA LEU A 98 16.94 3.10 13.51
C LEU A 98 16.59 2.28 12.26
N PHE A 99 15.46 2.59 11.63
CA PHE A 99 15.02 1.95 10.39
C PHE A 99 16.04 2.14 9.26
N MET A 100 16.59 3.34 9.11
CA MET A 100 17.58 3.65 8.08
C MET A 100 18.91 2.92 8.30
N THR A 101 19.32 2.69 9.56
CA THR A 101 20.52 1.88 9.88
C THR A 101 20.34 0.44 9.42
N TYR A 102 19.18 -0.17 9.71
CA TYR A 102 18.90 -1.55 9.29
C TYR A 102 18.65 -1.67 7.78
N ALA A 103 18.06 -0.65 7.16
CA ALA A 103 17.82 -0.59 5.72
C ALA A 103 19.05 -0.12 4.92
N SER A 104 20.11 0.32 5.58
CA SER A 104 21.35 0.80 4.96
C SER A 104 21.94 -0.12 3.88
N PRO A 105 22.04 -1.46 4.06
CA PRO A 105 22.57 -2.34 3.01
C PRO A 105 21.73 -2.35 1.73
N VAL A 106 20.44 -2.02 1.80
CA VAL A 106 19.53 -1.97 0.65
C VAL A 106 19.48 -0.57 0.04
N LEU A 107 19.44 0.46 0.88
CA LEU A 107 19.26 1.86 0.45
C LEU A 107 20.59 2.59 0.17
N GLY A 108 21.73 2.06 0.62
CA GLY A 108 23.03 2.71 0.46
C GLY A 108 23.14 4.00 1.29
N PHE A 109 22.67 3.96 2.54
CA PHE A 109 22.68 5.12 3.43
C PHE A 109 24.09 5.42 3.93
N VAL A 110 24.60 6.63 3.65
CA VAL A 110 25.93 7.08 4.12
C VAL A 110 25.76 8.18 5.15
N LYS A 111 26.03 7.84 6.41
CA LYS A 111 26.09 8.81 7.50
C LYS A 111 27.48 9.46 7.54
N LYS A 112 27.58 10.76 7.29
CA LYS A 112 28.80 11.53 7.56
C LYS A 112 28.62 12.25 8.90
N SER A 113 29.17 11.66 9.96
CA SER A 113 29.34 12.35 11.23
C SER A 113 30.83 12.52 11.47
N PRO A 114 31.31 13.71 11.87
CA PRO A 114 32.64 13.82 12.43
C PRO A 114 32.77 12.88 13.64
N HIS A 115 33.93 12.25 13.79
CA HIS A 115 34.22 11.35 14.90
C HIS A 115 34.31 12.18 16.19
N LEU A 116 33.54 11.81 17.21
CA LEU A 116 33.65 12.43 18.53
C LEU A 116 34.87 11.81 19.22
N GLU A 117 35.92 12.60 19.42
CA GLU A 117 37.03 12.20 20.29
C GLU A 117 36.56 12.15 21.74
N LYS A 118 37.04 11.17 22.50
CA LYS A 118 36.57 10.90 23.87
C LYS A 118 36.81 12.05 24.86
N ASP A 119 37.67 12.99 24.50
CA ASP A 119 38.06 14.12 25.33
C ASP A 119 37.19 15.37 25.12
N ASP A 120 36.29 15.37 24.12
CA ASP A 120 35.46 16.52 23.78
C ASP A 120 34.04 16.39 24.36
N ILE A 121 33.93 16.64 25.66
CA ILE A 121 32.69 16.44 26.44
C ILE A 121 31.65 17.55 26.14
N PHE A 122 32.10 18.73 25.67
CA PHE A 122 31.23 19.87 25.32
C PHE A 122 31.73 20.64 24.08
N PRO A 123 31.46 20.12 22.87
CA PRO A 123 31.89 20.73 21.63
C PRO A 123 31.16 22.06 21.36
N SER A 124 31.90 23.07 20.89
CA SER A 124 31.39 24.43 20.66
C SER A 124 30.46 24.55 19.45
N SER A 125 30.62 23.71 18.43
CA SER A 125 29.71 23.59 17.29
C SER A 125 29.85 22.26 16.55
N HIS A 126 28.72 21.66 16.18
CA HIS A 126 28.68 20.46 15.36
C HIS A 126 27.63 20.56 14.27
N VAL A 127 28.02 20.20 13.04
CA VAL A 127 27.13 20.11 11.89
C VAL A 127 26.91 18.64 11.59
N TYR A 128 25.64 18.25 11.54
CA TYR A 128 25.22 16.89 11.24
C TYR A 128 24.59 16.86 9.85
N ASP A 129 25.31 16.30 8.88
CA ASP A 129 24.83 16.16 7.51
C ASP A 129 24.50 14.72 7.18
N THR A 130 23.29 14.51 6.67
CA THR A 130 22.80 13.20 6.25
C THR A 130 22.38 13.27 4.79
N HIS A 131 23.01 12.44 3.95
CA HIS A 131 22.64 12.31 2.55
C HIS A 131 22.09 10.91 2.28
N ILE A 132 20.92 10.86 1.66
CA ILE A 132 20.34 9.63 1.12
C ILE A 132 20.82 9.53 -0.32
N TYR A 133 21.71 8.56 -0.61
CA TYR A 133 22.07 8.26 -1.99
C TYR A 133 20.99 7.38 -2.60
N ASP A 134 20.44 7.78 -3.74
CA ASP A 134 19.52 6.94 -4.51
C ASP A 134 20.28 5.82 -5.22
N SER A 135 20.64 4.81 -4.43
CA SER A 135 21.37 3.63 -4.92
C SER A 135 20.46 2.71 -5.73
N ILE A 136 19.15 2.77 -5.49
CA ILE A 136 18.14 1.97 -6.20
C ILE A 136 18.00 2.47 -7.64
N ASP A 137 17.84 3.78 -7.84
CA ASP A 137 17.70 4.35 -9.17
C ASP A 137 18.96 4.10 -10.04
N LYS A 138 20.14 4.33 -9.46
CA LYS A 138 21.41 4.13 -10.18
C LYS A 138 21.72 2.68 -10.51
N SER A 139 21.43 1.74 -9.62
CA SER A 139 21.84 0.34 -9.79
C SER A 139 20.75 -0.52 -10.42
N LEU A 140 19.50 -0.39 -10.00
CA LEU A 140 18.43 -1.30 -10.41
C LEU A 140 17.68 -0.75 -11.62
N VAL A 141 17.19 0.49 -11.54
CA VAL A 141 16.41 1.11 -12.62
C VAL A 141 17.26 1.22 -13.89
N LYS A 142 18.47 1.79 -13.78
CA LYS A 142 19.37 1.92 -14.95
C LYS A 142 19.73 0.58 -15.59
N LYS A 143 19.91 -0.49 -14.81
CA LYS A 143 20.19 -1.83 -15.36
C LYS A 143 18.99 -2.43 -16.07
N ILE A 144 17.79 -2.26 -15.55
CA ILE A 144 16.55 -2.75 -16.18
C ILE A 144 16.31 -2.01 -17.50
N VAL A 145 16.44 -0.68 -17.48
CA VAL A 145 16.28 0.16 -18.67
C VAL A 145 17.30 -0.24 -19.74
N ALA A 146 18.59 -0.35 -19.39
CA ALA A 146 19.63 -0.75 -20.35
C ALA A 146 19.38 -2.16 -20.95
N LYS A 147 18.89 -3.12 -20.14
CA LYS A 147 18.50 -4.44 -20.65
C LYS A 147 17.30 -4.37 -21.60
N GLY A 148 16.30 -3.54 -21.27
CA GLY A 148 15.14 -3.31 -22.13
C GLY A 148 15.51 -2.66 -23.46
N GLU A 149 16.39 -1.65 -23.43
CA GLU A 149 16.94 -1.01 -24.63
C GLU A 149 17.69 -2.02 -25.50
N HIS A 150 18.57 -2.82 -24.91
CA HIS A 150 19.30 -3.86 -25.66
C HIS A 150 18.36 -4.93 -26.23
N PHE A 151 17.28 -5.28 -25.52
CA PHE A 151 16.26 -6.19 -26.05
C PHE A 151 15.53 -5.58 -27.26
N MET A 152 15.14 -4.30 -27.17
CA MET A 152 14.46 -3.59 -28.25
C MET A 152 15.35 -3.39 -29.47
N GLN A 153 16.67 -3.28 -29.29
CA GLN A 153 17.62 -3.23 -30.41
C GLN A 153 17.56 -4.47 -31.30
N TYR A 154 17.22 -5.65 -30.77
CA TYR A 154 16.99 -6.84 -31.60
C TYR A 154 15.78 -6.69 -32.55
N PHE A 155 14.80 -5.87 -32.19
CA PHE A 155 13.62 -5.57 -33.01
C PHE A 155 13.78 -4.30 -33.86
N ALA A 156 14.92 -3.62 -33.79
CA ALA A 156 15.17 -2.40 -34.54
C ALA A 156 15.08 -2.61 -36.07
N PHE A 157 15.28 -3.85 -36.55
CA PHE A 157 15.08 -4.19 -37.97
C PHE A 157 13.64 -3.99 -38.46
N LEU A 158 12.64 -3.98 -37.56
CA LEU A 158 11.24 -3.71 -37.91
C LEU A 158 10.98 -2.22 -38.17
N GLN A 159 11.91 -1.33 -37.79
CA GLN A 159 11.79 0.12 -37.92
C GLN A 159 12.61 0.66 -39.12
N THR A 160 12.46 0.05 -40.30
CA THR A 160 13.21 0.42 -41.51
C THR A 160 12.68 1.68 -42.21
N GLY A 161 11.50 2.18 -41.82
CA GLY A 161 10.88 3.40 -42.37
C GLY A 161 10.38 3.27 -43.83
N LYS A 162 10.51 2.10 -44.45
CA LYS A 162 10.08 1.83 -45.84
C LYS A 162 8.76 1.05 -45.84
N LEU A 163 7.71 1.63 -46.42
CA LEU A 163 6.38 1.00 -46.50
C LEU A 163 6.40 -0.43 -47.07
N GLN A 164 7.26 -0.70 -48.05
CA GLN A 164 7.40 -2.03 -48.65
C GLN A 164 7.75 -3.13 -47.63
N HIS A 165 8.57 -2.83 -46.62
CA HIS A 165 8.98 -3.82 -45.63
C HIS A 165 7.80 -4.23 -44.74
N TYR A 166 6.95 -3.28 -44.34
CA TYR A 166 5.75 -3.55 -43.55
C TYR A 166 4.76 -4.45 -44.29
N VAL A 167 4.60 -4.23 -45.59
CA VAL A 167 3.74 -5.08 -46.44
C VAL A 167 4.29 -6.50 -46.50
N ILE A 168 5.60 -6.67 -46.72
CA ILE A 168 6.26 -7.98 -46.77
C ILE A 168 6.15 -8.72 -45.43
N TYR A 169 6.37 -8.03 -44.30
CA TYR A 169 6.23 -8.64 -42.97
C TYR A 169 4.80 -9.13 -42.72
N GLY A 170 3.79 -8.37 -43.14
CA GLY A 170 2.39 -8.79 -43.06
C GLY A 170 2.11 -10.06 -43.86
N PHE A 171 2.58 -10.12 -45.12
CA PHE A 171 2.44 -11.33 -45.95
C PHE A 171 3.19 -12.54 -45.38
N ALA A 172 4.42 -12.35 -44.90
CA ALA A 172 5.20 -13.42 -44.28
C ALA A 172 4.50 -13.97 -43.03
N PHE A 173 3.90 -13.09 -42.22
CA PHE A 173 3.12 -13.49 -41.04
C PHE A 173 1.86 -14.28 -41.42
N MET A 174 1.10 -13.82 -42.42
CA MET A 174 -0.08 -14.56 -42.91
C MET A 174 0.30 -15.94 -43.47
N PHE A 175 1.41 -16.02 -44.19
CA PHE A 175 1.91 -17.29 -44.72
C PHE A 175 2.37 -18.24 -43.61
N LEU A 176 3.02 -17.71 -42.57
CA LEU A 176 3.40 -18.47 -41.38
C LEU A 176 2.16 -19.04 -40.69
N LEU A 177 1.13 -18.22 -40.45
CA LEU A 177 -0.14 -18.69 -39.89
C LEU A 177 -0.79 -19.80 -40.74
N PHE A 178 -0.82 -19.62 -42.06
CA PHE A 178 -1.32 -20.64 -42.97
C PHE A 178 -0.58 -21.98 -42.81
N ILE A 179 0.76 -21.96 -42.71
CA ILE A 179 1.57 -23.15 -42.46
C ILE A 179 1.24 -23.77 -41.09
N LEU A 180 1.17 -22.97 -40.02
CA LEU A 180 0.90 -23.50 -38.68
C LEU A 180 -0.48 -24.15 -38.60
N THR A 181 -1.49 -23.55 -39.23
CA THR A 181 -2.84 -24.12 -39.31
C THR A 181 -2.86 -25.39 -40.16
N PHE A 182 -2.18 -25.40 -41.31
CA PHE A 182 -2.08 -26.62 -42.14
C PHE A 182 -1.35 -27.77 -41.41
N ALA A 183 -0.37 -27.44 -40.58
CA ALA A 183 0.35 -28.39 -39.73
C ALA A 183 -0.41 -28.80 -38.45
N ASN A 184 -1.63 -28.29 -38.21
CA ASN A 184 -2.42 -28.49 -36.99
C ASN A 184 -1.66 -28.14 -35.68
N LEU A 185 -0.75 -27.17 -35.73
CA LEU A 185 -0.03 -26.67 -34.54
C LEU A 185 -0.81 -25.56 -33.81
N ILE A 186 -1.79 -24.96 -34.49
CA ILE A 186 -2.78 -23.98 -34.01
C ILE A 186 -4.08 -24.27 -34.75
#